data_AF-A0AAE1H6X3-F1
#
_entry.id   AF-A0AAE1H6X3-F1
#
_cell.length_a   1.000
_cell.length_b   1.000
_cell.length_c   1.000
_cell.angle_alpha   90.00
_cell.angle_beta   90.00
_cell.angle_gamma   90.00
#
_symmetry.space_group_name_H-M   'P 1'
#
loop_
_entity.id
_entity.type
_entity.pdbx_description
1 polymer ?
#
loop_
_entity_poly.entity_id
_entity_poly.type
_entity_poly.pdbx_seq_one_letter_code
_entity_poly.pdbx_strand_id
1 'polypeptide(L)'
;MDNDEFVPVLLLSAVGLLFLMYNHLQLLKEVESHMGRGRGRRRWWVRPVNRARERQGFYHNLMAETQLADHEEFFANVRMWPEQFEFLHNILRARLERQSTNMREALPSKLRLGLTLMYLAQGGTIQSLHDEFRVGRSTVYDIIGETCKAIWDLLQPIFLPQPTQEDMKRMADEFFQRWQFPHCFGAVDGRHMRIKAPPNTGSQFINYKGFFSIVLLAVVDAHYRFTFVDIGQYGKLQHDLLLTPTCN
;
A
#
# COMPACT_ATOMS: atom_id res chain seq x y z
N MET A 1 16.57 23.22 11.12
CA MET A 1 15.18 22.76 10.84
C MET A 1 15.38 21.60 9.91
N ASP A 2 15.48 20.43 10.53
CA ASP A 2 16.35 19.37 10.05
C ASP A 2 15.57 18.39 9.18
N ASN A 3 16.18 18.00 8.06
CA ASN A 3 15.61 17.10 7.06
C ASN A 3 15.37 15.66 7.59
N ASP A 4 15.78 15.35 8.82
CA ASP A 4 15.67 14.02 9.43
C ASP A 4 14.29 13.73 10.07
N GLU A 5 13.45 14.75 10.31
CA GLU A 5 12.09 14.54 10.88
C GLU A 5 10.99 14.34 9.81
N PHE A 6 11.27 14.60 8.52
CA PHE A 6 10.28 14.47 7.43
C PHE A 6 10.17 13.04 6.88
N VAL A 7 11.24 12.26 6.97
CA VAL A 7 11.36 10.92 6.41
C VAL A 7 10.38 9.89 7.02
N PRO A 8 10.18 9.84 8.36
CA PRO A 8 9.26 8.87 8.97
C PRO A 8 7.80 9.14 8.60
N VAL A 9 7.38 10.40 8.61
CA VAL A 9 5.96 10.80 8.46
C VAL A 9 5.42 10.47 7.06
N LEU A 10 6.25 10.63 6.02
CA LEU A 10 5.87 10.31 4.64
C LEU A 10 5.83 8.81 4.35
N LEU A 11 6.81 8.04 4.86
CA LEU A 11 6.82 6.57 4.79
C LEU A 11 5.60 5.94 5.45
N LEU A 12 5.14 6.50 6.56
CA LEU A 12 3.99 6.01 7.33
C LEU A 12 2.65 6.26 6.60
N SER A 13 2.48 7.42 5.96
CA SER A 13 1.28 7.71 5.15
C SER A 13 1.17 6.79 3.93
N ALA A 14 2.32 6.42 3.33
CA ALA A 14 2.37 5.49 2.22
C ALA A 14 1.96 4.08 2.65
N VAL A 15 2.41 3.59 3.80
CA VAL A 15 2.08 2.23 4.31
C VAL A 15 0.59 2.04 4.55
N GLY A 16 -0.10 3.06 5.10
CA GLY A 16 -1.55 3.01 5.29
C GLY A 16 -2.34 2.94 3.98
N LEU A 17 -1.93 3.70 2.96
CA LEU A 17 -2.50 3.62 1.61
C LEU A 17 -2.19 2.27 0.94
N LEU A 18 -0.96 1.76 1.11
CA LEU A 18 -0.46 0.47 0.58
C LEU A 18 -1.33 -0.69 1.05
N PHE A 19 -1.74 -0.66 2.31
CA PHE A 19 -2.60 -1.69 2.89
C PHE A 19 -4.07 -1.61 2.44
N LEU A 20 -4.62 -0.40 2.29
CA LEU A 20 -6.00 -0.24 1.80
C LEU A 20 -6.16 -0.72 0.37
N MET A 21 -5.13 -0.52 -0.44
CA MET A 21 -5.14 -0.97 -1.82
C MET A 21 -4.86 -2.46 -1.90
N TYR A 22 -4.06 -3.03 -0.99
CA TYR A 22 -3.93 -4.49 -0.85
C TYR A 22 -5.28 -5.16 -0.59
N ASN A 23 -6.04 -4.66 0.38
CA ASN A 23 -7.35 -5.23 0.74
C ASN A 23 -8.38 -5.01 -0.36
N HIS A 24 -8.38 -3.85 -1.03
CA HIS A 24 -9.21 -3.64 -2.21
C HIS A 24 -8.87 -4.65 -3.32
N LEU A 25 -7.59 -5.00 -3.50
CA LEU A 25 -7.14 -5.98 -4.47
C LEU A 25 -7.49 -7.43 -4.11
N GLN A 26 -7.46 -7.78 -2.82
CA GLN A 26 -7.97 -9.08 -2.38
C GLN A 26 -9.46 -9.19 -2.66
N LEU A 27 -10.21 -8.11 -2.40
CA LEU A 27 -11.65 -8.07 -2.59
C LEU A 27 -12.06 -8.18 -4.07
N LEU A 28 -11.31 -7.57 -5.02
CA LEU A 28 -11.61 -7.85 -6.45
C LEU A 28 -11.05 -9.19 -6.96
N LYS A 29 -10.03 -9.78 -6.32
CA LYS A 29 -9.60 -11.17 -6.63
C LYS A 29 -10.68 -12.18 -6.23
N GLU A 30 -11.32 -11.96 -5.09
CA GLU A 30 -12.42 -12.79 -4.58
C GLU A 30 -13.66 -12.66 -5.49
N VAL A 31 -13.99 -11.45 -5.90
CA VAL A 31 -15.05 -11.15 -6.90
C VAL A 31 -14.72 -11.73 -8.29
N GLU A 32 -13.45 -11.73 -8.72
CA GLU A 32 -13.03 -12.40 -9.96
C GLU A 32 -13.13 -13.92 -9.85
N SER A 33 -12.88 -14.51 -8.67
CA SER A 33 -13.02 -15.96 -8.45
C SER A 33 -14.46 -16.45 -8.64
N HIS A 34 -15.44 -15.59 -8.30
CA HIS A 34 -16.87 -15.85 -8.51
C HIS A 34 -17.35 -15.52 -9.94
N MET A 35 -16.56 -14.82 -10.75
CA MET A 35 -16.83 -14.55 -12.16
C MET A 35 -16.08 -15.54 -13.06
N GLY A 36 -16.48 -16.81 -13.02
CA GLY A 36 -16.03 -17.85 -13.94
C GLY A 36 -16.46 -17.59 -15.39
N ARG A 37 -15.87 -16.59 -16.05
CA ARG A 37 -15.99 -16.39 -17.50
C ARG A 37 -14.95 -17.26 -18.20
N GLY A 38 -15.39 -18.20 -19.01
CA GLY A 38 -14.51 -19.00 -19.86
C GLY A 38 -13.53 -18.12 -20.63
N ARG A 39 -12.23 -18.39 -20.50
CA ARG A 39 -11.18 -17.60 -21.16
C ARG A 39 -11.19 -17.90 -22.66
N GLY A 40 -11.89 -17.08 -23.44
CA GLY A 40 -11.85 -17.13 -24.90
C GLY A 40 -10.42 -17.04 -25.44
N ARG A 41 -10.20 -17.53 -26.66
CA ARG A 41 -8.90 -17.47 -27.35
C ARG A 41 -8.38 -16.02 -27.35
N ARG A 42 -7.19 -15.80 -26.79
CA ARG A 42 -6.58 -14.46 -26.74
C ARG A 42 -6.25 -13.99 -28.16
N ARG A 43 -6.85 -12.86 -28.58
CA ARG A 43 -6.51 -12.19 -29.87
C ARG A 43 -5.04 -11.79 -29.95
N TRP A 44 -4.44 -11.41 -28.82
CA TRP A 44 -3.05 -10.94 -28.74
C TRP A 44 -2.31 -11.66 -27.62
N TRP A 45 -1.14 -12.21 -27.92
CA TRP A 45 -0.19 -12.69 -26.90
C TRP A 45 0.36 -11.53 -26.07
N VAL A 46 0.85 -10.49 -26.76
CA VAL A 46 1.20 -9.17 -26.22
C VAL A 46 0.52 -8.12 -27.09
N ARG A 47 -0.27 -7.24 -26.47
CA ARG A 47 -0.92 -6.12 -27.18
C ARG A 47 0.14 -5.24 -27.85
N PRO A 48 -0.07 -4.75 -29.09
CA PRO A 48 0.91 -3.93 -29.80
C PRO A 48 1.47 -2.75 -28.99
N VAL A 49 0.63 -2.02 -28.26
CA VAL A 49 1.04 -0.90 -27.39
C VAL A 49 2.05 -1.30 -26.31
N ASN A 50 2.00 -2.56 -25.83
CA ASN A 50 2.88 -3.07 -24.80
C ASN A 50 4.23 -3.57 -25.32
N ARG A 51 4.42 -3.66 -26.65
CA ARG A 51 5.65 -4.18 -27.25
C ARG A 51 6.82 -3.20 -27.13
N ALA A 52 6.52 -1.90 -27.02
CA ALA A 52 7.52 -0.84 -26.87
C ALA A 52 7.78 -0.47 -25.40
N ARG A 53 7.56 -1.38 -24.43
CA ARG A 53 7.73 -1.09 -22.99
C ARG A 53 9.12 -0.57 -22.64
N GLU A 54 10.16 -1.19 -23.18
CA GLU A 54 11.56 -0.81 -22.90
C GLU A 54 11.88 0.61 -23.42
N ARG A 55 11.25 1.01 -24.53
CA ARG A 55 11.54 2.29 -25.19
C ARG A 55 10.60 3.42 -24.79
N GLN A 56 9.39 3.10 -24.32
CA GLN A 56 8.32 4.08 -24.14
C GLN A 56 7.50 3.86 -22.85
N GLY A 57 7.88 2.89 -22.02
CA GLY A 57 7.22 2.66 -20.73
C GLY A 57 7.80 3.59 -19.66
N PHE A 58 6.95 4.10 -18.80
CA PHE A 58 7.30 5.05 -17.73
C PHE A 58 8.54 4.63 -16.92
N TYR A 59 8.62 3.35 -16.54
CA TYR A 59 9.75 2.82 -15.76
C TYR A 59 11.12 3.00 -16.41
N HIS A 60 11.24 2.78 -17.73
CA HIS A 60 12.53 2.88 -18.43
C HIS A 60 12.85 4.31 -18.90
N ASN A 61 11.91 5.24 -18.77
CA ASN A 61 12.04 6.63 -19.20
C ASN A 61 11.92 7.53 -17.98
N LEU A 62 10.81 8.27 -17.85
CA LEU A 62 10.62 9.30 -16.82
C LEU A 62 10.93 8.84 -15.40
N MET A 63 10.60 7.59 -15.02
CA MET A 63 10.97 7.09 -13.69
C MET A 63 12.48 6.97 -13.51
N ALA A 64 13.20 6.45 -14.50
CA ALA A 64 14.65 6.31 -14.45
C ALA A 64 15.35 7.68 -14.51
N GLU A 65 14.84 8.60 -15.32
CA GLU A 65 15.35 9.98 -15.43
C GLU A 65 15.20 10.73 -14.11
N THR A 66 14.00 10.71 -13.52
CA THR A 66 13.72 11.37 -12.23
C THR A 66 14.50 10.72 -11.09
N GLN A 67 14.60 9.39 -11.06
CA GLN A 67 15.41 8.69 -10.05
C GLN A 67 16.89 9.11 -10.06
N LEU A 68 17.43 9.52 -11.22
CA LEU A 68 18.85 9.88 -11.37
C LEU A 68 19.12 11.39 -11.26
N ALA A 69 18.20 12.22 -11.75
CA ALA A 69 18.45 13.64 -11.99
C ALA A 69 17.47 14.57 -11.27
N ASP A 70 16.28 14.09 -10.89
CA ASP A 70 15.22 14.89 -10.28
C ASP A 70 14.50 14.11 -9.18
N HIS A 71 15.14 14.09 -8.01
CA HIS A 71 14.65 13.34 -6.86
C HIS A 71 13.34 13.91 -6.30
N GLU A 72 13.04 15.20 -6.49
CA GLU A 72 11.78 15.80 -6.05
C GLU A 72 10.61 15.30 -6.90
N GLU A 73 10.79 15.25 -8.22
CA GLU A 73 9.80 14.69 -9.13
C GLU A 73 9.68 13.17 -8.93
N PHE A 74 10.78 12.46 -8.66
CA PHE A 74 10.72 11.06 -8.26
C PHE A 74 9.88 10.87 -6.99
N PHE A 75 10.11 11.72 -5.98
CA PHE A 75 9.33 11.73 -4.75
C PHE A 75 7.85 12.04 -5.00
N ALA A 76 7.53 12.98 -5.89
CA ALA A 76 6.14 13.27 -6.27
C ALA A 76 5.45 12.05 -6.90
N ASN A 77 6.20 11.25 -7.67
CA ASN A 77 5.69 10.07 -8.35
C ASN A 77 5.48 8.86 -7.42
N VAL A 78 6.43 8.55 -6.55
CA VAL A 78 6.39 7.31 -5.73
C VAL A 78 6.37 7.52 -4.22
N ARG A 79 6.39 8.79 -3.74
CA ARG A 79 6.39 9.21 -2.32
C ARG A 79 7.57 8.69 -1.49
N MET A 80 8.70 8.43 -2.15
CA MET A 80 9.92 7.94 -1.53
C MET A 80 11.12 8.54 -2.24
N TRP A 81 12.19 8.83 -1.50
CA TRP A 81 13.49 9.17 -2.08
C TRP A 81 14.11 7.96 -2.78
N PRO A 82 14.98 8.13 -3.79
CA PRO A 82 15.61 7.03 -4.51
C PRO A 82 16.29 6.00 -3.58
N GLU A 83 16.97 6.46 -2.54
CA GLU A 83 17.67 5.61 -1.58
C GLU A 83 16.69 4.74 -0.78
N GLN A 84 15.54 5.32 -0.40
CA GLN A 84 14.49 4.61 0.31
C GLN A 84 13.80 3.60 -0.61
N PHE A 85 13.61 3.95 -1.88
CA PHE A 85 13.06 3.05 -2.89
C PHE A 85 13.97 1.84 -3.08
N GLU A 86 15.29 2.05 -3.17
CA GLU A 86 16.27 0.96 -3.27
C GLU A 86 16.30 0.11 -2.00
N PHE A 87 16.27 0.74 -0.82
CA PHE A 87 16.19 0.03 0.46
C PHE A 87 14.95 -0.88 0.53
N LEU A 88 13.78 -0.33 0.21
CA LEU A 88 12.53 -1.09 0.17
C LEU A 88 12.58 -2.20 -0.88
N HIS A 89 13.10 -1.91 -2.07
CA HIS A 89 13.27 -2.90 -3.13
C HIS A 89 14.15 -4.07 -2.68
N ASN A 90 15.25 -3.80 -1.98
CA ASN A 90 16.15 -4.84 -1.48
C ASN A 90 15.46 -5.79 -0.50
N ILE A 91 14.59 -5.27 0.38
CA ILE A 91 13.78 -6.11 1.28
C ILE A 91 12.80 -6.98 0.49
N LEU A 92 12.14 -6.39 -0.50
CA LEU A 92 11.07 -7.06 -1.26
C LEU A 92 11.58 -7.95 -2.40
N ARG A 93 12.85 -7.81 -2.79
CA ARG A 93 13.40 -8.37 -4.03
C ARG A 93 13.07 -9.84 -4.20
N ALA A 94 13.35 -10.65 -3.18
CA ALA A 94 13.13 -12.09 -3.20
C ALA A 94 11.66 -12.49 -3.43
N ARG A 95 10.70 -11.64 -3.01
CA ARG A 95 9.26 -11.88 -3.21
C ARG A 95 8.74 -11.35 -4.55
N LEU A 96 9.37 -10.32 -5.12
CA LEU A 96 8.91 -9.65 -6.34
C LEU A 96 9.59 -10.15 -7.61
N GLU A 97 10.80 -10.69 -7.51
CA GLU A 97 11.57 -11.20 -8.65
C GLU A 97 10.88 -12.43 -9.25
N ARG A 98 10.75 -12.44 -10.57
CA ARG A 98 10.10 -13.52 -11.33
C ARG A 98 11.11 -14.08 -12.33
N GLN A 99 10.99 -15.37 -12.61
CA GLN A 99 11.86 -16.04 -13.57
C GLN A 99 11.40 -15.74 -15.00
N SER A 100 12.35 -15.32 -15.84
CA SER A 100 12.13 -15.25 -17.28
C SER A 100 11.98 -16.66 -17.84
N THR A 101 11.05 -16.84 -18.76
CA THR A 101 10.79 -18.13 -19.42
C THR A 101 11.04 -17.98 -20.92
N ASN A 102 11.17 -19.11 -21.62
CA ASN A 102 11.27 -19.13 -23.09
C ASN A 102 10.08 -18.44 -23.78
N MET A 103 8.95 -18.29 -23.09
CA MET A 103 7.74 -17.67 -23.65
C MET A 103 7.67 -16.15 -23.43
N ARG A 104 8.27 -15.65 -22.35
CA ARG A 104 8.22 -14.23 -21.96
C ARG A 104 9.29 -13.90 -20.92
N GLU A 105 9.92 -12.76 -21.12
CA GLU A 105 10.78 -12.10 -20.15
C GLU A 105 9.97 -11.59 -18.94
N ALA A 106 10.48 -11.87 -17.75
CA ALA A 106 9.87 -11.39 -16.52
C ALA A 106 9.94 -9.86 -16.43
N LEU A 107 8.89 -9.25 -15.87
CA LEU A 107 8.94 -7.83 -15.55
C LEU A 107 9.94 -7.59 -14.41
N PRO A 108 10.82 -6.58 -14.52
CA PRO A 108 11.76 -6.24 -13.46
C PRO A 108 11.05 -6.02 -12.12
N SER A 109 11.63 -6.51 -11.02
CA SER A 109 11.04 -6.36 -9.68
C SER A 109 10.93 -4.88 -9.26
N LYS A 110 11.87 -4.03 -9.67
CA LYS A 110 11.79 -2.56 -9.48
C LYS A 110 10.63 -1.94 -10.25
N LEU A 111 10.37 -2.36 -11.48
CA LEU A 111 9.20 -1.92 -12.24
C LEU A 111 7.90 -2.27 -11.50
N ARG A 112 7.82 -3.51 -10.98
CA ARG A 112 6.66 -3.98 -10.21
C ARG A 112 6.44 -3.15 -8.94
N LEU A 113 7.52 -2.82 -8.24
CA LEU A 113 7.48 -1.94 -7.06
C LEU A 113 7.07 -0.51 -7.44
N GLY A 114 7.74 0.11 -8.41
CA GLY A 114 7.45 1.48 -8.86
C GLY A 114 6.02 1.66 -9.33
N LEU A 115 5.51 0.72 -10.14
CA LEU A 115 4.11 0.71 -10.58
C LEU A 115 3.14 0.68 -9.39
N THR A 116 3.43 -0.15 -8.39
CA THR A 116 2.60 -0.27 -7.20
C THR A 116 2.64 1.01 -6.37
N LEU A 117 3.84 1.53 -6.09
CA LEU A 117 4.00 2.76 -5.31
C LEU A 117 3.36 3.97 -6.00
N MET A 118 3.46 4.08 -7.32
CA MET A 118 2.84 5.19 -8.07
C MET A 118 1.30 5.12 -8.03
N TYR A 119 0.72 3.92 -8.16
CA TYR A 119 -0.72 3.73 -7.97
C TYR A 119 -1.18 4.23 -6.60
N LEU A 120 -0.34 4.01 -5.59
CA LEU A 120 -0.58 4.30 -4.19
C LEU A 120 -0.37 5.76 -3.79
N ALA A 121 0.63 6.39 -4.39
CA ALA A 121 0.95 7.79 -4.24
C ALA A 121 -0.10 8.70 -4.89
N GLN A 122 -0.56 8.34 -6.08
CA GLN A 122 -1.36 9.22 -6.95
C GLN A 122 -2.84 8.84 -7.01
N GLY A 123 -3.21 7.61 -6.65
CA GLY A 123 -4.59 7.14 -6.76
C GLY A 123 -5.08 7.02 -8.22
N GLY A 124 -4.17 6.78 -9.16
CA GLY A 124 -4.48 6.60 -10.58
C GLY A 124 -5.36 5.38 -10.86
N THR A 125 -5.79 5.19 -12.10
CA THR A 125 -6.60 4.00 -12.47
C THR A 125 -5.71 2.87 -12.98
N ILE A 126 -6.17 1.63 -12.91
CA ILE A 126 -5.51 0.50 -13.60
C ILE A 126 -5.35 0.78 -15.11
N GLN A 127 -6.25 1.59 -15.68
CA GLN A 127 -6.14 1.98 -17.08
C GLN A 127 -4.96 2.92 -17.34
N SER A 128 -4.79 3.97 -16.53
CA SER A 128 -3.69 4.91 -16.71
C SER A 128 -2.35 4.20 -16.51
N LEU A 129 -2.23 3.37 -15.46
CA LEU A 129 -1.03 2.58 -15.20
C LEU A 129 -0.72 1.56 -16.31
N HIS A 130 -1.75 0.93 -16.88
CA HIS A 130 -1.59 0.04 -18.03
C HIS A 130 -0.93 0.76 -19.21
N ASP A 131 -1.42 1.97 -19.51
CA ASP A 131 -0.98 2.74 -20.67
C ASP A 131 0.42 3.34 -20.42
N GLU A 132 0.66 3.90 -19.24
CA GLU A 132 1.94 4.50 -18.82
C GLU A 132 3.08 3.48 -18.72
N PHE A 133 2.88 2.38 -17.99
CA PHE A 133 3.91 1.35 -17.83
C PHE A 133 3.96 0.35 -18.99
N ARG A 134 2.97 0.38 -19.91
CA ARG A 134 2.89 -0.56 -21.04
C ARG A 134 2.88 -2.02 -20.58
N VAL A 135 2.13 -2.28 -19.51
CA VAL A 135 1.94 -3.60 -18.88
C VAL A 135 0.46 -3.97 -19.00
N GLY A 136 0.12 -5.21 -19.39
CA GLY A 136 -1.28 -5.58 -19.58
C GLY A 136 -2.15 -5.37 -18.34
N ARG A 137 -3.39 -4.88 -18.50
CA ARG A 137 -4.32 -4.55 -17.40
C ARG A 137 -4.42 -5.63 -16.30
N SER A 138 -4.60 -6.89 -16.67
CA SER A 138 -4.67 -7.99 -15.69
C SER A 138 -3.36 -8.16 -14.93
N THR A 139 -2.22 -7.96 -15.61
CA THR A 139 -0.90 -8.03 -14.98
C THR A 139 -0.65 -6.84 -14.06
N VAL A 140 -1.11 -5.63 -14.40
CA VAL A 140 -1.08 -4.47 -13.49
C VAL A 140 -1.85 -4.80 -12.21
N TYR A 141 -3.06 -5.33 -12.37
CA TYR A 141 -3.88 -5.78 -11.25
C TYR A 141 -3.16 -6.80 -10.37
N ASP A 142 -2.62 -7.87 -10.97
CA ASP A 142 -1.86 -8.89 -10.24
C ASP A 142 -0.63 -8.30 -9.52
N ILE A 143 0.14 -7.44 -10.19
CA ILE A 143 1.35 -6.81 -9.65
C ILE A 143 1.03 -6.03 -8.39
N ILE A 144 0.01 -5.18 -8.41
CA ILE A 144 -0.28 -4.32 -7.25
C ILE A 144 -0.64 -5.20 -6.05
N GLY A 145 -1.51 -6.19 -6.25
CA GLY A 145 -1.95 -7.06 -5.14
C GLY A 145 -0.82 -7.92 -4.60
N GLU A 146 0.04 -8.46 -5.47
CA GLU A 146 1.21 -9.23 -5.07
C GLU A 146 2.25 -8.37 -4.35
N THR A 147 2.46 -7.14 -4.82
CA THR A 147 3.45 -6.23 -4.24
C THR A 147 2.99 -5.71 -2.90
N CYS A 148 1.73 -5.29 -2.75
CA CYS A 148 1.22 -4.86 -1.45
C CYS A 148 1.20 -6.02 -0.44
N LYS A 149 0.96 -7.27 -0.89
CA LYS A 149 1.13 -8.47 -0.03
C LYS A 149 2.54 -8.57 0.50
N ALA A 150 3.51 -8.50 -0.41
CA ALA A 150 4.92 -8.65 -0.07
C ALA A 150 5.38 -7.55 0.90
N ILE A 151 4.90 -6.32 0.71
CA ILE A 151 5.13 -5.19 1.62
C ILE A 151 4.59 -5.52 3.01
N TRP A 152 3.33 -5.94 3.12
CA TRP A 152 2.76 -6.27 4.42
C TRP A 152 3.48 -7.43 5.11
N ASP A 153 3.60 -8.57 4.42
CA ASP A 153 4.20 -9.79 4.97
C ASP A 153 5.64 -9.57 5.48
N LEU A 154 6.42 -8.69 4.84
CA LEU A 154 7.81 -8.46 5.19
C LEU A 154 8.02 -7.28 6.15
N LEU A 155 7.25 -6.19 6.01
CA LEU A 155 7.47 -4.99 6.81
C LEU A 155 6.64 -4.96 8.09
N GLN A 156 5.43 -5.55 8.12
CA GLN A 156 4.59 -5.51 9.32
C GLN A 156 5.30 -6.08 10.56
N PRO A 157 6.02 -7.22 10.50
CA PRO A 157 6.72 -7.74 11.67
C PRO A 157 7.89 -6.87 12.15
N ILE A 158 8.45 -6.04 11.26
CA ILE A 158 9.60 -5.19 11.54
C ILE A 158 9.15 -3.84 12.14
N PHE A 159 8.11 -3.25 11.57
CA PHE A 159 7.70 -1.88 11.87
C PHE A 159 6.45 -1.78 12.75
N LEU A 160 5.63 -2.83 12.81
CA LEU A 160 4.43 -2.91 13.65
C LEU A 160 4.46 -4.19 14.52
N PRO A 161 5.56 -4.47 15.25
CA PRO A 161 5.59 -5.60 16.16
C PRO A 161 4.60 -5.39 17.31
N GLN A 162 4.15 -6.49 17.91
CA GLN A 162 3.36 -6.40 19.13
C GLN A 162 4.20 -5.77 20.26
N PRO A 163 3.75 -4.67 20.89
CA PRO A 163 4.54 -3.98 21.89
C PRO A 163 4.71 -4.83 23.15
N THR A 164 5.94 -4.89 23.67
CA THR A 164 6.25 -5.51 24.97
C THR A 164 5.91 -4.57 26.12
N GLN A 165 5.95 -5.07 27.36
CA GLN A 165 5.73 -4.23 28.55
C GLN A 165 6.83 -3.15 28.68
N GLU A 166 8.06 -3.48 28.31
CA GLU A 166 9.19 -2.56 28.24
C GLU A 166 8.97 -1.48 27.19
N ASP A 167 8.45 -1.84 26.01
CA ASP A 167 8.10 -0.87 24.97
C ASP A 167 7.00 0.07 25.45
N MET A 168 5.97 -0.43 26.14
CA MET A 168 4.89 0.39 26.68
C MET A 168 5.39 1.39 27.72
N LYS A 169 6.31 0.97 28.60
CA LYS A 169 6.97 1.88 29.57
C LYS A 169 7.76 2.96 28.85
N ARG A 170 8.58 2.57 27.87
CA ARG A 170 9.36 3.51 27.06
C ARG A 170 8.45 4.53 26.34
N MET A 171 7.37 4.07 25.71
CA MET A 171 6.41 4.97 25.04
C MET A 171 5.76 5.94 26.04
N ALA A 172 5.38 5.48 27.23
CA ALA A 172 4.84 6.33 28.29
C ALA A 172 5.82 7.42 28.74
N ASP A 173 7.10 7.07 28.89
CA ASP A 173 8.15 8.02 29.24
C ASP A 173 8.39 9.04 28.10
N GLU A 174 8.41 8.59 26.85
CA GLU A 174 8.56 9.45 25.67
C GLU A 174 7.40 10.46 25.54
N PHE A 175 6.15 10.01 25.77
CA PHE A 175 4.98 10.89 25.80
C PHE A 175 5.04 11.91 26.92
N PHE A 176 5.48 11.50 28.11
CA PHE A 176 5.66 12.43 29.22
C PHE A 176 6.73 13.48 28.90
N GLN A 177 7.88 13.06 28.37
CA GLN A 177 8.98 13.97 28.03
C GLN A 177 8.60 14.99 26.95
N ARG A 178 7.98 14.55 25.85
CA ARG A 178 7.64 15.43 24.71
C ARG A 178 6.37 16.23 24.92
N TRP A 179 5.34 15.59 25.48
CA TRP A 179 3.97 16.12 25.49
C TRP A 179 3.44 16.40 26.89
N GLN A 180 4.22 16.13 27.94
CA GLN A 180 3.81 16.28 29.34
C GLN A 180 2.53 15.49 29.66
N PHE A 181 2.34 14.36 28.95
CA PHE A 181 1.14 13.53 29.06
C PHE A 181 1.50 12.17 29.69
N PRO A 182 1.37 12.03 31.02
CA PRO A 182 1.85 10.86 31.74
C PRO A 182 1.01 9.62 31.43
N HIS A 183 1.63 8.44 31.55
CA HIS A 183 1.00 7.13 31.39
C HIS A 183 0.33 6.88 30.01
N CYS A 184 0.75 7.60 28.98
CA CYS A 184 0.24 7.43 27.62
C CYS A 184 1.20 6.63 26.77
N PHE A 185 0.77 5.48 26.26
CA PHE A 185 1.59 4.63 25.41
C PHE A 185 1.21 4.73 23.92
N GLY A 186 0.28 5.62 23.57
CA GLY A 186 -0.12 5.83 22.18
C GLY A 186 -1.29 6.79 22.02
N ALA A 187 -1.30 7.53 20.91
CA ALA A 187 -2.44 8.32 20.47
C ALA A 187 -3.20 7.54 19.40
N VAL A 188 -4.50 7.32 19.62
CA VAL A 188 -5.37 6.55 18.74
C VAL A 188 -6.18 7.49 17.87
N ASP A 189 -6.25 7.22 16.57
CA ASP A 189 -7.18 7.88 15.66
C ASP A 189 -7.77 6.91 14.64
N GLY A 190 -8.98 7.21 14.17
CA GLY A 190 -9.74 6.39 13.25
C GLY A 190 -10.22 7.18 12.02
N ARG A 191 -10.17 6.55 10.84
CA ARG A 191 -10.62 7.12 9.58
C ARG A 191 -11.53 6.16 8.81
N HIS A 192 -12.70 6.66 8.41
CA HIS A 192 -13.54 5.98 7.43
C HIS A 192 -12.96 6.13 6.02
N MET A 193 -12.47 5.01 5.48
CA MET A 193 -11.99 4.89 4.11
C MET A 193 -13.14 4.53 3.19
N ARG A 194 -13.51 5.44 2.28
CA ARG A 194 -14.62 5.23 1.36
C ARG A 194 -14.32 4.06 0.43
N ILE A 195 -15.29 3.16 0.27
CA ILE A 195 -15.21 2.01 -0.62
C ILE A 195 -16.37 2.05 -1.61
N LYS A 196 -16.23 1.32 -2.72
CA LYS A 196 -17.37 0.90 -3.51
C LYS A 196 -18.15 -0.15 -2.71
N ALA A 197 -19.48 -0.05 -2.70
CA ALA A 197 -20.35 -1.01 -2.03
C ALA A 197 -19.97 -2.44 -2.44
N PRO A 198 -19.54 -3.30 -1.50
CA PRO A 198 -19.30 -4.69 -1.83
C PRO A 198 -20.63 -5.36 -2.22
N PRO A 199 -20.59 -6.37 -3.10
CA PRO A 199 -21.80 -7.05 -3.55
C PRO A 199 -22.47 -7.76 -2.36
N ASN A 200 -23.80 -7.68 -2.28
CA ASN A 200 -24.64 -8.38 -1.31
C ASN A 200 -24.41 -8.03 0.19
N THR A 201 -23.84 -6.86 0.52
CA THR A 201 -23.55 -6.49 1.92
C THR A 201 -24.59 -5.60 2.60
N GLY A 202 -25.69 -5.27 1.91
CA GLY A 202 -26.73 -4.37 2.43
C GLY A 202 -26.15 -3.07 2.97
N SER A 203 -26.51 -2.70 4.21
CA SER A 203 -26.05 -1.49 4.88
C SER A 203 -24.85 -1.67 5.81
N GLN A 204 -24.18 -2.84 5.81
CA GLN A 204 -23.11 -3.15 6.78
C GLN A 204 -21.94 -2.16 6.71
N PHE A 205 -21.57 -1.74 5.50
CA PHE A 205 -20.47 -0.81 5.28
C PHE A 205 -20.92 0.66 5.24
N ILE A 206 -22.22 0.95 5.38
CA ILE A 206 -22.71 2.33 5.39
C ILE A 206 -22.39 2.94 6.75
N ASN A 207 -21.60 4.02 6.74
CA ASN A 207 -21.32 4.78 7.94
C ASN A 207 -22.43 5.79 8.27
N TYR A 208 -22.29 6.48 9.40
CA TYR A 208 -23.24 7.51 9.84
C TYR A 208 -23.36 8.70 8.88
N LYS A 209 -22.38 8.90 7.98
CA LYS A 209 -22.40 9.93 6.92
C LYS A 209 -23.07 9.45 5.63
N GLY A 210 -23.65 8.24 5.62
CA GLY A 210 -24.44 7.73 4.50
C GLY A 210 -23.61 7.22 3.32
N PHE A 211 -22.32 6.93 3.49
CA PHE A 211 -21.50 6.32 2.43
C PHE A 211 -20.84 5.00 2.86
N PHE A 212 -20.56 4.14 1.89
CA PHE A 212 -19.88 2.87 2.11
C PHE A 212 -18.40 3.10 2.49
N SER A 213 -17.97 2.55 3.61
CA SER A 213 -16.61 2.67 4.11
C SER A 213 -16.14 1.45 4.89
N ILE A 214 -14.82 1.26 4.93
CA ILE A 214 -14.12 0.47 5.94
C ILE A 214 -13.45 1.41 6.94
N VAL A 215 -13.29 0.97 8.17
CA VAL A 215 -12.57 1.72 9.19
C VAL A 215 -11.08 1.37 9.14
N LEU A 216 -10.23 2.40 9.17
CA LEU A 216 -8.82 2.36 9.51
C LEU A 216 -8.70 2.89 10.93
N LEU A 217 -8.14 2.13 11.85
CA LEU A 217 -7.73 2.57 13.18
C LEU A 217 -6.21 2.51 13.24
N ALA A 218 -5.58 3.54 13.78
CA ALA A 218 -4.14 3.54 13.97
C ALA A 218 -3.76 4.13 15.33
N VAL A 219 -2.68 3.62 15.89
CA VAL A 219 -2.05 4.14 17.10
C VAL A 219 -0.66 4.63 16.72
N VAL A 220 -0.31 5.83 17.20
CA VAL A 220 1.02 6.43 17.01
C VAL A 220 1.71 6.67 18.34
N ASP A 221 3.03 6.60 18.34
CA ASP A 221 3.87 6.99 19.47
C ASP A 221 4.06 8.52 19.57
N ALA A 222 4.84 8.96 20.56
CA ALA A 222 5.16 10.37 20.80
C ALA A 222 5.98 11.03 19.66
N HIS A 223 6.49 10.22 18.72
CA HIS A 223 7.26 10.63 17.56
C HIS A 223 6.46 10.53 16.26
N TYR A 224 5.13 10.37 16.34
CA TYR A 224 4.24 10.22 15.20
C TYR A 224 4.51 8.97 14.37
N ARG A 225 5.13 7.94 14.96
CA ARG A 225 5.37 6.65 14.30
C ARG A 225 4.22 5.70 14.61
N PHE A 226 3.68 5.04 13.59
CA PHE A 226 2.66 4.01 13.80
C PHE A 226 3.24 2.86 14.63
N THR A 227 2.52 2.49 15.68
CA THR A 227 2.83 1.35 16.55
C THR A 227 1.80 0.24 16.41
N PHE A 228 0.59 0.59 15.97
CA PHE A 228 -0.47 -0.36 15.70
C PHE A 228 -1.39 0.17 14.61
N VAL A 229 -1.91 -0.74 13.78
CA VAL A 229 -2.87 -0.43 12.74
C VAL A 229 -3.88 -1.58 12.65
N ASP A 230 -5.17 -1.28 12.70
CA ASP A 230 -6.27 -2.21 12.44
C ASP A 230 -7.16 -1.69 11.30
N ILE A 231 -7.47 -2.54 10.33
CA ILE A 231 -8.16 -2.14 9.09
C ILE A 231 -9.12 -3.23 8.66
N GLY A 232 -10.31 -2.82 8.22
CA GLY A 232 -11.27 -3.70 7.54
C GLY A 232 -12.59 -3.87 8.28
N GLN A 233 -12.73 -3.24 9.43
CA GLN A 233 -13.98 -3.23 10.17
C GLN A 233 -15.07 -2.49 9.39
N TYR A 234 -16.32 -2.93 9.61
CA TYR A 234 -17.50 -2.37 8.94
C TYR A 234 -17.67 -0.89 9.25
N GLY A 235 -17.96 -0.07 8.23
CA GLY A 235 -18.22 1.36 8.41
C GLY A 235 -19.39 1.70 9.34
N LYS A 236 -20.24 0.74 9.68
CA LYS A 236 -21.30 0.89 10.68
C LYS A 236 -20.78 0.93 12.13
N LEU A 237 -19.59 0.38 12.39
CA LEU A 237 -18.97 0.38 13.71
C LEU A 237 -18.37 1.77 14.01
N GLN A 238 -18.60 2.28 15.21
CA GLN A 238 -18.01 3.53 15.71
C GLN A 238 -16.62 3.28 16.30
N HIS A 239 -15.77 4.31 16.30
CA HIS A 239 -14.39 4.23 16.79
C HIS A 239 -14.27 3.68 18.23
N ASP A 240 -15.22 4.00 19.11
CA ASP A 240 -15.18 3.60 20.53
C ASP A 240 -15.40 2.09 20.77
N LEU A 241 -16.04 1.38 19.82
CA LEU A 241 -16.33 -0.05 19.96
C LEU A 241 -15.18 -0.94 19.43
N LEU A 242 -14.16 -0.34 18.81
CA LEU A 242 -13.06 -1.08 18.16
C LEU A 242 -11.93 -1.48 19.13
N LEU A 243 -11.91 -0.92 20.34
CA LEU A 243 -10.90 -1.23 21.36
C LEU A 243 -11.33 -2.36 22.30
N THR A 244 -12.50 -2.96 22.10
CA THR A 244 -12.85 -4.18 22.83
C THR A 244 -12.06 -5.34 22.24
N PRO A 245 -11.32 -6.12 23.04
CA PRO A 245 -10.59 -7.27 22.53
C PRO A 245 -11.63 -8.28 22.02
N THR A 246 -11.77 -8.40 20.70
CA THR A 246 -12.29 -9.64 20.13
C THR A 246 -11.18 -10.67 20.28
N CYS A 247 -11.07 -11.22 21.49
CA CYS A 247 -10.39 -12.48 21.70
C CYS A 247 -11.10 -13.53 20.84
N ASN A 248 -10.39 -14.07 19.86
CA ASN A 248 -10.56 -15.44 19.36
C ASN A 248 -9.18 -15.96 19.00
#